data_AF-A0A938S4B9-F1
#
_entry.id   AF-A0A938S4B9-F1
#
_cell.length_a   1.000
_cell.length_b   1.000
_cell.length_c   1.000
_cell.angle_alpha   90.00
_cell.angle_beta   90.00
_cell.angle_gamma   90.00
#
_symmetry.space_group_name_H-M   'P 1'
#
loop_
_entity.id
_entity.type
_entity.pdbx_description
1 polymer ?
#
loop_
_entity_poly.entity_id
_entity_poly.type
_entity_poly.pdbx_seq_one_letter_code
_entity_poly.pdbx_strand_id
1 'polypeptide(L)'
;MRNHIGIVLVLTLLTILGTPAPASGEPQLGTVQLPKDMTIEIRCSIAGTGDPAVLPQGGYTLTRWSLRRTDEQGVSWTCDGYVPDDKSLLRVQKDRQSELPVGEPFVSVLTATRRGSEYWFSHRLEGRLGEKVSVYRDGERVPEPKLRIRNADGSYDQSLTFRTYSSSGGGGLLGGG
;
A
#
# COMPACT_ATOMS: atom_id res chain seq x y z
N MET A 1 28.69 32.35 1.35
CA MET A 1 28.88 31.56 2.59
C MET A 1 27.61 31.64 3.41
N ARG A 2 26.83 30.56 3.46
CA ARG A 2 25.69 30.41 4.37
C ARG A 2 25.83 29.05 5.04
N ASN A 3 26.12 29.09 6.34
CA ASN A 3 26.09 27.94 7.23
C ASN A 3 24.64 27.48 7.35
N HIS A 4 24.38 26.20 7.08
CA HIS A 4 23.17 25.54 7.54
C HIS A 4 23.58 24.45 8.52
N ILE A 5 23.27 24.71 9.78
CA ILE A 5 23.30 23.77 10.90
C ILE A 5 22.06 22.87 10.75
N GLY A 6 22.25 21.55 10.76
CA GLY A 6 21.17 20.57 10.65
C GLY A 6 21.37 19.42 11.64
N ILE A 7 20.56 19.46 12.69
CA ILE A 7 20.51 18.63 13.90
C ILE A 7 20.52 17.11 13.61
N VAL A 8 21.38 16.37 14.31
CA VAL A 8 21.35 14.90 14.40
C VAL A 8 20.33 14.50 15.46
N LEU A 9 19.24 13.86 15.06
CA LEU A 9 18.27 13.25 15.97
C LEU A 9 18.66 11.79 16.20
N VAL A 10 19.19 11.50 17.40
CA VAL A 10 19.41 10.13 17.88
C VAL A 10 18.06 9.60 18.37
N LEU A 11 17.43 8.71 17.60
CA LEU A 11 16.20 8.04 18.02
C LEU A 11 16.53 6.66 18.60
N THR A 12 16.42 6.52 19.91
CA THR A 12 16.59 5.24 20.62
C THR A 12 15.34 4.39 20.41
N LEU A 13 15.37 3.44 19.47
CA LEU A 13 14.27 2.50 19.27
C LEU A 13 14.41 1.31 20.24
N LEU A 14 13.48 1.18 21.18
CA LEU A 14 13.38 0.01 22.06
C LEU A 14 13.00 -1.22 21.22
N THR A 15 13.93 -2.17 21.07
CA THR A 15 13.70 -3.46 20.43
C THR A 15 12.88 -4.37 21.36
N ILE A 16 11.75 -4.90 20.87
CA ILE A 16 11.17 -6.12 21.45
C ILE A 16 11.24 -7.25 20.40
N LEU A 17 12.20 -8.13 20.71
CA LEU A 17 12.39 -9.56 20.42
C LEU A 17 12.39 -10.06 18.97
N GLY A 18 13.61 -10.41 18.54
CA GLY A 18 13.93 -11.20 17.36
C GLY A 18 15.43 -11.11 17.07
N THR A 19 16.25 -11.75 17.91
CA THR A 19 17.72 -11.68 17.84
C THR A 19 18.25 -12.28 16.53
N PRO A 20 19.07 -11.52 15.79
CA PRO A 20 20.41 -11.97 15.50
C PRO A 20 21.42 -11.10 16.25
N ALA A 21 22.56 -11.71 16.60
CA ALA A 21 23.60 -11.19 17.49
C ALA A 21 23.97 -9.71 17.26
N PRO A 22 24.32 -8.95 18.32
CA PRO A 22 24.80 -7.58 18.15
C PRO A 22 26.21 -7.64 17.55
N ALA A 23 26.35 -7.25 16.28
CA ALA A 23 27.61 -6.74 15.80
C ALA A 23 27.86 -5.41 16.53
N SER A 24 28.74 -5.45 17.53
CA SER A 24 29.29 -4.27 18.19
C SER A 24 30.02 -3.41 17.14
N GLY A 25 29.31 -2.45 16.59
CA GLY A 25 29.81 -1.45 15.65
C GLY A 25 28.78 -0.34 15.54
N GLU A 26 29.21 0.88 15.24
CA GLU A 26 28.30 1.99 14.96
C GLU A 26 27.25 1.55 13.91
N PRO A 27 25.98 1.99 14.03
CA PRO A 27 24.95 1.63 13.08
C PRO A 27 25.37 2.07 11.69
N GLN A 28 25.64 1.10 10.82
CA GLN A 28 26.01 1.36 9.43
C GLN A 28 24.75 1.79 8.69
N LEU A 29 24.81 2.91 7.98
CA LEU A 29 23.67 3.48 7.27
C LEU A 29 23.63 2.98 5.82
N GLY A 30 22.43 2.74 5.31
CA GLY A 30 22.11 2.50 3.91
C GLY A 30 21.08 3.51 3.40
N THR A 31 20.85 3.53 2.08
CA THR A 31 19.97 4.52 1.44
C THR A 31 18.81 3.86 0.70
N VAL A 32 17.64 4.49 0.75
CA VAL A 32 16.42 4.04 0.07
C VAL A 32 15.80 5.19 -0.70
N GLN A 33 15.55 5.00 -1.99
CA GLN A 33 14.85 6.01 -2.79
C GLN A 33 13.35 5.96 -2.54
N LEU A 34 12.80 7.13 -2.22
CA LEU A 34 11.37 7.34 -2.04
C LEU A 34 10.85 8.23 -3.18
N PRO A 35 9.72 7.87 -3.82
CA PRO A 35 9.01 8.83 -4.65
C PRO A 35 8.66 10.07 -3.84
N LYS A 36 8.73 11.25 -4.47
CA LYS A 36 8.57 12.58 -3.86
C LYS A 36 7.25 12.78 -3.07
N ASP A 37 6.26 11.93 -3.33
CA ASP A 37 4.90 12.09 -2.82
C ASP A 37 4.45 10.93 -1.92
N MET A 38 5.40 10.08 -1.51
CA MET A 38 5.13 8.84 -0.80
C MET A 38 5.42 8.95 0.70
N THR A 39 4.48 8.49 1.51
CA THR A 39 4.63 8.29 2.95
C THR A 39 4.66 6.80 3.26
N ILE A 40 5.59 6.37 4.09
CA ILE A 40 5.67 4.97 4.55
C ILE A 40 5.54 4.93 6.06
N GLU A 41 4.74 3.96 6.53
CA GLU A 41 4.70 3.58 7.93
C GLU A 41 5.64 2.38 8.15
N ILE A 42 6.91 2.68 8.40
CA ILE A 42 7.77 1.81 9.19
C ILE A 42 7.37 2.08 10.65
N ARG A 43 7.70 1.26 11.65
CA ARG A 43 7.44 1.63 13.07
C ARG A 43 8.03 3.00 13.48
N CYS A 44 8.81 3.64 12.59
CA CYS A 44 9.02 5.09 12.47
C CYS A 44 8.48 5.62 11.12
N SER A 45 7.66 6.68 11.11
CA SER A 45 7.15 7.28 9.86
C SER A 45 8.24 8.03 9.10
N ILE A 46 8.30 7.88 7.77
CA ILE A 46 9.21 8.63 6.90
C ILE A 46 8.41 9.34 5.81
N ALA A 47 8.58 10.66 5.70
CA ALA A 47 7.99 11.46 4.63
C ALA A 47 8.91 11.45 3.40
N GLY A 48 8.36 11.22 2.21
CA GLY A 48 9.06 11.38 0.95
C GLY A 48 9.38 12.85 0.71
N THR A 49 10.66 13.18 0.57
CA THR A 49 11.11 14.54 0.22
C THR A 49 11.58 14.65 -1.24
N GLY A 50 11.66 13.51 -1.94
CA GLY A 50 12.30 13.39 -3.26
C GLY A 50 13.80 13.10 -3.17
N ASP A 51 14.39 13.19 -1.98
CA ASP A 51 15.75 12.73 -1.70
C ASP A 51 15.71 11.31 -1.11
N PRO A 52 16.76 10.49 -1.33
CA PRO A 52 16.84 9.17 -0.70
C PRO A 52 16.83 9.27 0.83
N ALA A 53 15.97 8.47 1.46
CA ALA A 53 15.94 8.29 2.90
C ALA A 53 17.13 7.46 3.36
N VAL A 54 17.70 7.82 4.50
CA VAL A 54 18.81 7.09 5.12
C VAL A 54 18.25 6.19 6.22
N LEU A 55 18.46 4.88 6.09
CA LEU A 55 18.01 3.86 7.04
C LEU A 55 19.21 3.05 7.51
N PRO A 56 19.25 2.62 8.78
CA PRO A 56 20.24 1.63 9.20
C PRO A 56 20.24 0.40 8.30
N GLN A 57 21.40 -0.22 8.12
CA GLN A 57 21.49 -1.52 7.47
C GLN A 57 20.66 -2.52 8.29
N GLY A 58 19.76 -3.24 7.62
CA GLY A 58 18.87 -4.14 8.32
C GLY A 58 17.74 -4.71 7.46
N GLY A 59 16.99 -5.62 8.08
CA GLY A 59 15.71 -6.09 7.57
C GLY A 59 14.59 -5.20 8.09
N TYR A 60 13.66 -4.85 7.19
CA TYR A 60 12.51 -4.01 7.45
C TYR A 60 11.25 -4.68 6.94
N THR A 61 10.13 -4.39 7.58
CA THR A 61 8.80 -4.84 7.15
C THR A 61 8.03 -3.63 6.66
N LEU A 62 7.74 -3.59 5.36
CA LEU A 62 6.84 -2.65 4.73
C LEU A 62 5.41 -3.21 4.81
N THR A 63 4.59 -2.66 5.68
CA THR A 63 3.19 -3.09 5.86
C THR A 63 2.22 -2.20 5.08
N ARG A 64 2.50 -0.89 5.04
CA ARG A 64 1.63 0.10 4.44
C ARG A 64 2.43 1.24 3.81
N TRP A 65 1.89 1.78 2.72
CA TRP A 65 2.32 3.04 2.14
C TRP A 65 1.11 3.89 1.74
N SER A 66 1.32 5.20 1.65
CA SER A 66 0.34 6.17 1.15
C SER A 66 1.01 7.11 0.15
N LEU A 67 0.36 7.35 -0.98
CA LEU A 67 0.79 8.26 -2.02
C LEU A 67 -0.25 9.37 -2.11
N ARG A 68 0.16 10.63 -1.96
CA ARG A 68 -0.76 11.77 -2.10
C ARG A 68 -0.32 12.65 -3.25
N ARG A 69 -1.23 12.94 -4.16
CA ARG A 69 -0.95 13.80 -5.31
C ARG A 69 -2.10 14.75 -5.56
N THR A 70 -1.80 15.75 -6.38
CA THR A 70 -2.79 16.65 -6.96
C THR A 70 -2.77 16.42 -8.47
N ASP A 71 -3.94 16.22 -9.07
CA ASP A 71 -4.04 16.08 -10.52
C ASP A 71 -3.89 17.43 -11.24
N GLU A 72 -3.91 17.41 -12.57
CA GLU A 72 -3.78 18.61 -13.41
C GLU A 72 -4.93 19.60 -13.20
N GLN A 73 -6.05 19.15 -12.64
CA GLN A 73 -7.22 19.97 -12.34
C GLN A 73 -7.19 20.53 -10.90
N GLY A 74 -6.11 20.29 -10.15
CA GLY A 74 -5.96 20.79 -8.78
C GLY A 74 -6.67 19.94 -7.72
N VAL A 75 -7.18 18.76 -8.08
CA VAL A 75 -7.91 17.87 -7.17
C VAL A 75 -6.92 16.97 -6.46
N SER A 76 -7.04 16.87 -5.14
CA SER A 76 -6.16 15.99 -4.36
C SER A 76 -6.69 14.57 -4.39
N TRP A 77 -5.81 13.61 -4.63
CA TRP A 77 -6.11 12.21 -4.45
C TRP A 77 -5.04 11.53 -3.59
N THR A 78 -5.45 10.47 -2.91
CA THR A 78 -4.59 9.64 -2.08
C THR A 78 -4.78 8.17 -2.47
N CYS A 79 -3.67 7.45 -2.61
CA CYS A 79 -3.65 6.01 -2.80
C CYS A 79 -2.99 5.35 -1.59
N ASP A 80 -3.69 4.41 -0.98
CA ASP A 80 -3.17 3.63 0.15
C ASP A 80 -2.99 2.18 -0.27
N GLY A 81 -1.78 1.65 -0.08
CA GLY A 81 -1.44 0.26 -0.35
C GLY A 81 -1.21 -0.54 0.92
N TYR A 82 -1.78 -1.75 0.98
CA TYR A 82 -1.60 -2.70 2.07
C TYR A 82 -0.81 -3.92 1.58
N VAL A 83 0.46 -3.98 1.97
CA VAL A 83 1.42 -4.97 1.45
C VAL A 83 1.19 -6.32 2.14
N PRO A 84 1.06 -7.44 1.39
CA PRO A 84 0.96 -8.77 1.96
C PRO A 84 2.20 -9.12 2.78
N ASP A 85 2.00 -9.85 3.89
CA ASP A 85 3.09 -10.20 4.81
C ASP A 85 4.24 -10.95 4.10
N ASP A 86 3.94 -11.82 3.15
CA ASP A 86 4.93 -12.59 2.37
C ASP A 86 5.72 -11.73 1.35
N LYS A 87 5.29 -10.48 1.13
CA LYS A 87 5.93 -9.49 0.25
C LYS A 87 6.44 -8.26 0.99
N SER A 88 6.28 -8.22 2.30
CA SER A 88 6.59 -7.06 3.15
C SER A 88 8.08 -6.88 3.45
N LEU A 89 8.92 -7.89 3.23
CA LEU A 89 10.33 -7.83 3.62
C LEU A 89 11.17 -6.96 2.69
N LEU A 90 11.77 -5.92 3.24
CA LEU A 90 12.75 -5.05 2.60
C LEU A 90 14.12 -5.26 3.26
N ARG A 91 15.19 -5.29 2.47
CA ARG A 91 16.57 -5.34 2.99
C ARG A 91 17.32 -4.08 2.58
N VAL A 92 17.71 -3.29 3.56
CA VAL A 92 18.60 -2.15 3.37
C VAL A 92 20.03 -2.63 3.51
N GLN A 93 20.83 -2.43 2.47
CA GLN A 93 22.25 -2.78 2.44
C GLN A 93 23.09 -1.52 2.64
N LYS A 94 24.24 -1.68 3.30
CA LYS A 94 25.23 -0.61 3.46
C LYS A 94 25.67 -0.06 2.11
N ASP A 95 25.84 1.26 2.05
CA ASP A 95 26.38 2.02 0.91
C ASP A 95 25.70 1.69 -0.43
N ARG A 96 24.48 1.14 -0.35
CA ARG A 96 23.71 0.70 -1.49
C ARG A 96 22.34 1.34 -1.45
N GLN A 97 22.04 2.00 -2.55
CA GLN A 97 20.72 2.53 -2.82
C GLN A 97 19.77 1.38 -3.17
N SER A 98 18.68 1.28 -2.40
CA SER A 98 17.58 0.37 -2.70
C SER A 98 16.37 1.16 -3.20
N GLU A 99 15.70 0.65 -4.22
CA GLU A 99 14.44 1.22 -4.70
C GLU A 99 13.27 0.46 -4.09
N LEU A 100 12.21 1.19 -3.74
CA LEU A 100 11.00 0.57 -3.24
C LEU A 100 10.06 0.23 -4.40
N PRO A 101 9.66 -1.05 -4.55
CA PRO A 101 8.77 -1.47 -5.62
C PRO A 101 7.29 -1.22 -5.27
N VAL A 102 6.93 -0.01 -4.85
CA VAL A 102 5.55 0.35 -4.49
C VAL A 102 5.06 1.59 -5.23
N GLY A 103 3.76 1.86 -5.17
CA GLY A 103 3.13 2.93 -5.91
C GLY A 103 2.78 2.54 -7.34
N GLU A 104 2.57 3.55 -8.18
CA GLU A 104 2.10 3.39 -9.57
C GLU A 104 3.08 2.58 -10.45
N PRO A 105 2.63 1.87 -11.51
CA PRO A 105 1.24 1.77 -11.95
C PRO A 105 0.43 0.77 -11.11
N PHE A 106 -0.88 0.99 -11.07
CA PHE A 106 -1.83 0.06 -10.48
C PHE A 106 -2.51 -0.79 -11.55
N VAL A 107 -2.78 -2.04 -11.23
CA VAL A 107 -3.48 -2.98 -12.09
C VAL A 107 -4.91 -3.16 -11.59
N SER A 108 -5.88 -3.00 -12.49
CA SER A 108 -7.28 -3.28 -12.21
C SER A 108 -7.60 -4.74 -12.48
N VAL A 109 -7.87 -5.50 -11.42
CA VAL A 109 -8.13 -6.94 -11.48
C VAL A 109 -9.63 -7.20 -11.28
N LEU A 110 -10.27 -7.79 -12.30
CA LEU A 110 -11.63 -8.32 -12.22
C LEU A 110 -11.58 -9.84 -12.25
N THR A 111 -12.09 -10.48 -11.21
CA THR A 111 -12.26 -11.94 -11.13
C THR A 111 -13.73 -12.30 -11.23
N ALA A 112 -14.07 -13.24 -12.11
CA ALA A 112 -15.40 -13.81 -12.23
C ALA A 112 -15.35 -15.29 -11.84
N THR A 113 -16.15 -15.68 -10.84
CA THR A 113 -16.22 -17.05 -10.33
C THR A 113 -17.64 -17.57 -10.48
N ARG A 114 -17.81 -18.70 -11.16
CA ARG A 114 -19.10 -19.37 -11.26
C ARG A 114 -19.33 -20.25 -10.02
N ARG A 115 -20.51 -20.12 -9.39
CA ARG A 115 -20.98 -20.99 -8.31
C ARG A 115 -22.38 -21.49 -8.67
N GLY A 116 -22.46 -22.72 -9.19
CA GLY A 116 -23.71 -23.27 -9.71
C GLY A 116 -24.26 -22.47 -10.89
N SER A 117 -25.44 -21.88 -10.72
CA SER A 117 -26.09 -20.98 -11.69
C SER A 117 -25.71 -19.51 -11.53
N GLU A 118 -24.94 -19.15 -10.50
CA GLU A 118 -24.59 -17.77 -10.20
C GLU A 118 -23.17 -17.42 -10.65
N TYR A 119 -22.97 -16.16 -11.02
CA TYR A 119 -21.64 -15.58 -11.25
C TYR A 119 -21.34 -14.54 -10.17
N TRP A 120 -20.18 -14.70 -9.54
CA TRP A 120 -19.66 -13.79 -8.53
C TRP A 120 -18.52 -12.97 -9.14
N PHE A 121 -18.63 -11.65 -9.07
CA PHE A 121 -17.62 -10.74 -9.58
C PHE A 121 -16.92 -10.05 -8.42
N SER A 122 -15.59 -10.02 -8.47
CA SER A 122 -14.75 -9.28 -7.51
C SER A 122 -13.82 -8.37 -8.29
N HIS A 123 -13.82 -7.08 -7.93
CA HIS A 123 -12.92 -6.10 -8.48
C HIS A 123 -11.99 -5.56 -7.40
N ARG A 124 -10.72 -5.39 -7.73
CA ARG A 124 -9.73 -4.73 -6.88
C ARG A 124 -8.65 -4.05 -7.71
N LEU A 125 -8.01 -3.05 -7.11
CA LEU A 125 -6.77 -2.47 -7.61
C LEU A 125 -5.59 -3.13 -6.89
N GLU A 126 -4.57 -3.52 -7.64
CA GLU A 126 -3.33 -4.11 -7.14
C GLU A 126 -2.13 -3.22 -7.48
N GLY A 127 -1.19 -3.11 -6.55
CA GLY A 127 0.13 -2.52 -6.81
C GLY A 127 1.17 -3.57 -7.22
N ARG A 128 2.42 -3.14 -7.36
CA ARG A 128 3.53 -3.96 -7.90
C ARG A 128 3.93 -5.14 -7.01
N LEU A 129 3.62 -5.09 -5.72
CA LEU A 129 3.83 -6.18 -4.76
C LEU A 129 2.59 -7.07 -4.60
N GLY A 130 1.54 -6.86 -5.39
CA GLY A 130 0.25 -7.50 -5.20
C GLY A 130 -0.53 -6.92 -4.00
N GLU A 131 -0.11 -5.76 -3.50
CA GLU A 131 -0.81 -5.04 -2.45
C GLU A 131 -2.20 -4.58 -2.92
N LYS A 132 -3.18 -4.65 -2.03
CA LYS A 132 -4.48 -4.06 -2.30
C LYS A 132 -4.37 -2.54 -2.19
N VAL A 133 -4.83 -1.84 -3.23
CA VAL A 133 -4.81 -0.37 -3.30
C VAL A 133 -6.21 0.20 -3.12
N SER A 134 -6.33 1.21 -2.27
CA SER A 134 -7.53 2.02 -2.09
C SER A 134 -7.24 3.44 -2.58
N VAL A 135 -8.17 4.00 -3.35
CA VAL A 135 -8.05 5.36 -3.90
C VAL A 135 -9.09 6.26 -3.25
N TYR A 136 -8.65 7.46 -2.87
CA TYR A 136 -9.45 8.51 -2.28
C TYR A 136 -9.28 9.78 -3.11
N ARG A 137 -10.37 10.52 -3.32
CA ARG A 137 -10.42 11.82 -3.99
C ARG A 137 -10.99 12.83 -3.00
N ASP A 138 -10.28 13.92 -2.75
CA ASP A 138 -10.63 14.95 -1.77
C ASP A 138 -10.95 14.37 -0.38
N GLY A 139 -10.23 13.32 0.01
CA GLY A 139 -10.41 12.61 1.29
C GLY A 139 -11.55 11.58 1.30
N GLU A 140 -12.38 11.53 0.26
CA GLU A 140 -13.47 10.58 0.13
C GLU A 140 -13.05 9.37 -0.71
N ARG A 141 -13.50 8.17 -0.32
CA ARG A 141 -13.23 6.97 -1.12
C ARG A 141 -13.92 7.12 -2.47
N VAL A 142 -13.19 6.88 -3.57
CA VAL A 142 -13.79 6.96 -4.91
C VAL A 142 -14.96 5.98 -5.01
N PRO A 143 -16.03 6.33 -5.75
CA PRO A 143 -17.19 5.47 -5.89
C PRO A 143 -16.77 4.11 -6.46
N GLU A 144 -17.46 3.06 -6.02
CA GLU A 144 -17.23 1.73 -6.55
C GLU A 144 -17.44 1.71 -8.07
N PRO A 145 -16.64 0.93 -8.80
CA PRO A 145 -16.82 0.82 -10.24
C PRO A 145 -18.21 0.25 -10.57
N LYS A 146 -18.66 0.44 -11.80
CA LYS A 146 -19.88 -0.18 -12.31
C LYS A 146 -19.52 -1.37 -13.20
N LEU A 147 -20.23 -2.47 -13.05
CA LEU A 147 -20.11 -3.66 -13.89
C LEU A 147 -21.18 -3.59 -14.98
N ARG A 148 -20.79 -3.49 -16.24
CA ARG A 148 -21.71 -3.62 -17.38
C ARG A 148 -21.61 -5.01 -17.97
N ILE A 149 -22.73 -5.71 -18.05
CA ILE A 149 -22.83 -7.05 -18.65
C ILE A 149 -23.65 -6.91 -19.93
N ARG A 150 -23.07 -7.31 -21.06
CA ARG A 150 -23.72 -7.29 -22.37
C ARG A 150 -23.53 -8.63 -23.07
N ASN A 151 -24.56 -9.15 -23.72
CA ASN A 151 -24.43 -10.29 -24.63
C ASN A 151 -24.09 -9.83 -26.05
N ALA A 152 -23.55 -10.75 -26.86
CA ALA A 152 -23.02 -10.42 -28.18
C ALA A 152 -24.08 -9.80 -29.11
N ASP A 153 -25.32 -10.29 -29.05
CA ASP A 153 -26.44 -9.79 -29.87
C ASP A 153 -27.11 -8.51 -29.33
N GLY A 154 -26.75 -8.07 -28.12
CA GLY A 154 -27.28 -6.86 -27.48
C GLY A 154 -28.68 -7.00 -26.90
N SER A 155 -29.31 -8.18 -26.92
CA SER A 155 -30.61 -8.41 -26.27
C SER A 155 -30.55 -8.34 -24.74
N TYR A 156 -29.34 -8.40 -24.17
CA TYR A 156 -29.06 -8.20 -22.76
C TYR A 156 -27.96 -7.15 -22.60
N ASP A 157 -28.26 -6.06 -21.91
CA ASP A 157 -27.32 -5.01 -21.55
C ASP A 157 -27.75 -4.41 -20.21
N GLN A 158 -27.02 -4.73 -19.13
CA GLN A 158 -27.33 -4.30 -17.78
C GLN A 158 -26.10 -3.70 -17.12
N SER A 159 -26.30 -2.63 -16.37
CA SER A 159 -25.26 -2.02 -15.52
C SER A 159 -25.58 -2.29 -14.06
N LEU A 160 -24.66 -2.95 -13.37
CA LEU A 160 -24.73 -3.30 -11.97
C LEU A 160 -23.71 -2.46 -11.20
N THR A 161 -24.05 -2.07 -9.98
CA THR A 161 -23.08 -1.47 -9.05
C THR A 161 -22.60 -2.56 -8.11
N PHE A 162 -21.29 -2.64 -7.85
CA PHE A 162 -20.80 -3.49 -6.77
C PHE A 162 -21.44 -3.02 -5.43
N ARG A 163 -21.73 -3.97 -4.55
CA ARG A 163 -22.10 -3.67 -3.16
C ARG A 163 -20.95 -4.12 -2.28
N THR A 164 -20.30 -3.21 -1.56
CA THR A 164 -19.38 -3.60 -0.50
C THR A 164 -20.15 -4.39 0.57
N TYR A 165 -19.85 -5.69 0.71
CA TYR A 165 -20.16 -6.42 1.94
C TYR A 165 -19.07 -6.07 2.96
N SER A 166 -19.37 -5.13 3.86
CA SER A 166 -18.59 -4.99 5.09
C SER A 166 -18.93 -6.17 5.99
N SER A 167 -18.02 -7.15 6.09
CA SER A 167 -18.13 -8.19 7.11
C SER A 167 -17.81 -7.55 8.47
N SER A 168 -18.79 -6.89 9.07
CA SER A 168 -18.81 -6.70 10.52
C SER A 168 -18.98 -8.10 11.12
N GLY A 169 -17.93 -8.60 11.77
CA GLY A 169 -17.98 -9.85 12.49
C GLY A 169 -19.13 -9.86 13.50
N GLY A 170 -19.92 -10.92 13.47
CA GLY A 170 -21.00 -11.18 14.40
C GLY A 170 -21.51 -12.59 14.14
N GLY A 171 -20.79 -13.58 14.70
CA GLY A 171 -21.27 -14.96 14.74
C GLY A 171 -22.64 -15.00 15.39
N GLY A 172 -23.62 -15.54 14.66
CA GLY A 172 -25.00 -15.70 15.09
C GLY A 172 -25.54 -17.00 14.51
N LEU A 173 -25.31 -18.05 15.30
CA LEU A 173 -25.99 -19.34 15.40
C LEU A 173 -27.01 -19.75 14.32
N LEU A 174 -26.82 -21.00 13.88
CA LEU A 174 -27.86 -21.91 13.39
C LEU A 174 -29.10 -21.91 14.30
N GLY A 175 -30.28 -21.87 13.68
CA GLY A 175 -31.60 -22.20 14.23
C GLY A 175 -32.63 -21.79 13.18
N GLY A 176 -33.40 -22.67 12.54
CA GLY A 176 -34.15 -23.79 13.09
C GLY A 176 -35.62 -23.36 13.15
N GLY A 177 -36.43 -23.81 12.18
CA GLY A 177 -37.86 -23.50 12.04
C GLY A 177 -38.33 -23.69 10.61
#